data_AF-A0A7K5EPD3-F1
#
_entry.id   AF-A0A7K5EPD3-F1
#
_cell.length_a   1.000
_cell.length_b   1.000
_cell.length_c   1.000
_cell.angle_alpha   90.00
_cell.angle_beta   90.00
_cell.angle_gamma   90.00
#
_symmetry.space_group_name_H-M   'P 1'
#
loop_
_entity.id
_entity.type
_entity.pdbx_description
1 polymer ?
#
loop_
_entity_poly.entity_id
_entity_poly.type
_entity_poly.pdbx_seq_one_letter_code
_entity_poly.pdbx_strand_id
1 'polypeptide(L)'
;QSLEAELERVTGQFQETRDRMRHLMRSNAEKFRQVWIVNEEEAKALIREALDAARIIQVQQLGIPWEEPHFWFLENVGPLGGRREKKEAMEVATELLEGG
;
A
#
# COMPACT_ATOMS: atom_id res chain seq x y z
N GLN A 1 -42.29 -5.35 23.91
CA GLN A 1 -40.97 -4.73 23.79
C GLN A 1 -41.17 -3.32 23.25
N SER A 2 -40.50 -2.31 23.79
CA SER A 2 -40.67 -0.91 23.35
C SER A 2 -39.77 -0.63 22.15
N LEU A 3 -40.28 0.17 21.20
CA LEU A 3 -39.54 0.61 20.01
C LEU A 3 -38.25 1.38 20.39
N GLU A 4 -38.28 2.12 21.49
CA GLU A 4 -37.12 2.86 22.01
C GLU A 4 -35.98 1.92 22.45
N ALA A 5 -36.32 0.80 23.10
CA ALA A 5 -35.32 -0.18 23.53
C ALA A 5 -34.70 -0.91 22.34
N GLU A 6 -35.46 -1.11 21.27
CA GLU A 6 -34.93 -1.70 20.04
C GLU A 6 -34.05 -0.71 19.27
N LEU A 7 -34.41 0.57 19.23
CA LEU A 7 -33.61 1.63 18.65
C LEU A 7 -32.26 1.75 19.37
N GLU A 8 -32.26 1.84 20.71
CA GLU A 8 -31.02 1.91 21.51
C GLU A 8 -30.11 0.70 21.26
N ARG A 9 -30.69 -0.50 21.21
CA ARG A 9 -29.96 -1.73 20.91
C ARG A 9 -29.30 -1.68 19.53
N VAL A 10 -30.04 -1.27 18.49
CA VAL A 10 -29.52 -1.19 17.12
C VAL A 10 -28.43 -0.12 17.01
N THR A 11 -28.61 1.04 17.64
CA THR A 11 -27.58 2.10 17.66
C THR A 11 -26.31 1.62 18.36
N GLY A 12 -26.43 0.90 19.48
CA GLY A 12 -25.28 0.29 20.17
C GLY A 12 -24.52 -0.70 19.29
N GLN A 13 -25.24 -1.57 18.57
CA GLN A 13 -24.64 -2.54 17.64
C GLN A 13 -23.94 -1.86 16.45
N PHE A 14 -24.52 -0.79 15.93
CA PHE A 14 -23.91 0.00 14.86
C PHE A 14 -22.60 0.64 15.32
N GLN A 15 -22.60 1.27 16.49
CA GLN A 15 -21.41 1.89 17.08
C GLN A 15 -20.29 0.88 17.29
N GLU A 16 -20.61 -0.28 17.86
CA GLU A 16 -19.64 -1.35 18.07
C GLU A 16 -19.05 -1.86 16.74
N THR A 17 -19.90 -2.04 15.72
CA THR A 17 -19.47 -2.47 14.39
C THR A 17 -18.52 -1.44 13.76
N ARG A 18 -18.85 -0.15 13.86
CA ARG A 18 -18.02 0.95 13.38
C ARG A 18 -16.65 0.96 14.06
N ASP A 19 -16.61 0.75 15.38
CA ASP A 19 -15.37 0.74 16.16
C ASP A 19 -14.46 -0.43 15.78
N ARG A 20 -15.05 -1.61 15.53
CA ARG A 20 -14.34 -2.79 15.02
C ARG A 20 -13.81 -2.55 13.60
N MET A 21 -14.59 -1.95 12.71
CA MET A 21 -14.16 -1.61 11.35
C MET A 21 -12.95 -0.68 11.36
N ARG A 22 -12.97 0.37 12.19
CA ARG A 22 -11.82 1.28 12.34
C ARG A 22 -10.55 0.56 12.80
N HIS A 23 -10.67 -0.36 13.75
CA HIS A 23 -9.53 -1.20 14.18
C HIS A 23 -9.01 -2.11 13.07
N LEU A 24 -9.91 -2.79 12.35
CA LEU A 24 -9.55 -3.68 11.25
C LEU A 24 -8.83 -2.94 10.13
N MET A 25 -9.32 -1.76 9.73
CA MET A 25 -8.66 -0.95 8.70
C MET A 25 -7.25 -0.53 9.10
N ARG A 26 -7.05 -0.08 10.34
CA ARG A 26 -5.71 0.29 10.84
C ARG A 26 -4.77 -0.91 10.82
N SER A 27 -5.23 -2.06 11.32
CA SER A 27 -4.45 -3.30 11.32
C SER A 27 -4.12 -3.78 9.90
N ASN A 28 -5.07 -3.68 8.98
CA ASN A 28 -4.88 -4.06 7.58
C ASN A 28 -3.91 -3.14 6.85
N ALA A 29 -3.99 -1.83 7.08
CA ALA A 29 -3.05 -0.87 6.49
C ALA A 29 -1.61 -1.14 6.94
N GLU A 30 -1.43 -1.45 8.23
CA GLU A 30 -0.11 -1.80 8.78
C GLU A 30 0.42 -3.11 8.19
N LYS A 31 -0.39 -4.17 8.19
CA LYS A 31 0.00 -5.45 7.58
C LYS A 31 0.31 -5.33 6.10
N PHE A 32 -0.50 -4.56 5.37
CA PHE A 32 -0.26 -4.28 3.95
C PHE A 32 1.10 -3.60 3.76
N ARG A 33 1.42 -2.59 4.58
CA ARG A 33 2.70 -1.88 4.51
C ARG A 33 3.88 -2.81 4.78
N GLN A 34 3.77 -3.69 5.76
CA GLN A 34 4.82 -4.66 6.08
C GLN A 34 5.10 -5.60 4.91
N VAL A 35 4.05 -6.23 4.35
CA VAL A 35 4.18 -7.11 3.19
C VAL A 35 4.71 -6.36 1.97
N TRP A 36 4.26 -5.12 1.77
CA TRP A 36 4.76 -4.29 0.68
C TRP A 36 6.28 -4.09 0.76
N ILE A 37 6.80 -3.71 1.93
CA ILE A 37 8.23 -3.41 2.09
C ILE A 37 9.08 -4.63 1.76
N VAL A 38 8.68 -5.81 2.22
CA VAL A 38 9.40 -7.06 1.94
C VAL A 38 9.39 -7.37 0.44
N ASN A 39 8.23 -7.31 -0.20
CA ASN A 39 8.11 -7.57 -1.64
C ASN A 39 8.88 -6.53 -2.48
N GLU A 40 8.86 -5.28 -2.05
CA GLU A 40 9.58 -4.19 -2.72
C GLU A 40 11.10 -4.39 -2.63
N GLU A 41 11.61 -4.82 -1.47
CA GLU A 41 13.01 -5.15 -1.29
C GLU A 41 13.44 -6.30 -2.22
N GLU A 42 12.63 -7.37 -2.28
CA GLU A 42 12.87 -8.51 -3.17
C GLU A 42 12.86 -8.09 -4.64
N ALA A 43 11.86 -7.32 -5.06
CA ALA A 43 11.77 -6.82 -6.44
C ALA A 43 12.98 -5.92 -6.80
N LYS A 44 13.44 -5.06 -5.88
CA LYS A 44 14.62 -4.22 -6.09
C LYS A 44 15.90 -5.04 -6.24
N ALA A 45 16.04 -6.12 -5.48
CA ALA A 45 17.17 -7.04 -5.62
C ALA A 45 17.19 -7.67 -7.03
N LEU A 46 16.05 -8.21 -7.48
CA LEU A 46 15.92 -8.80 -8.82
C LEU A 46 16.21 -7.79 -9.94
N ILE A 47 15.75 -6.54 -9.80
CA ILE A 47 16.03 -5.49 -10.77
C ILE A 47 17.54 -5.21 -10.84
N ARG A 48 18.23 -5.13 -9.71
CA ARG A 48 19.69 -4.92 -9.68
C ARG A 48 20.44 -6.07 -10.37
N GLU A 49 20.02 -7.31 -10.13
CA GLU A 49 20.60 -8.47 -10.81
C GLU A 49 20.39 -8.41 -12.33
N ALA A 50 19.18 -8.07 -12.77
CA ALA A 50 18.87 -7.92 -14.19
C ALA A 50 19.70 -6.81 -14.85
N LEU A 51 19.91 -5.69 -14.15
CA LEU A 51 20.73 -4.58 -14.63
C LEU A 51 22.21 -4.94 -14.74
N ASP A 52 22.75 -5.69 -13.78
CA ASP A 52 24.13 -6.15 -13.86
C ASP A 52 24.32 -7.12 -15.04
N ALA A 53 23.36 -8.04 -15.23
CA ALA A 53 23.37 -8.93 -16.39
C ALA A 53 23.30 -8.16 -17.71
N ALA A 54 22.41 -7.15 -17.80
CA ALA A 54 22.28 -6.30 -18.98
C ALA A 54 23.58 -5.52 -19.28
N ARG A 55 24.21 -4.97 -18.23
CA ARG A 55 25.52 -4.32 -18.32
C ARG A 55 26.60 -5.25 -18.84
N ILE A 56 26.67 -6.48 -18.32
CA ILE A 56 27.64 -7.49 -18.78
C ILE A 56 27.43 -7.82 -20.25
N ILE A 57 26.19 -8.07 -20.68
CA ILE A 57 25.88 -8.39 -22.07
C ILE A 57 26.26 -7.22 -22.98
N GLN A 58 25.87 -5.99 -22.63
CA GLN A 58 26.10 -4.83 -23.46
C GLN A 58 27.60 -4.52 -23.60
N VAL A 59 28.33 -4.51 -22.49
CA VAL A 59 29.76 -4.18 -22.49
C VAL A 59 30.61 -5.31 -23.05
N GLN A 60 30.42 -6.54 -22.59
CA GLN A 60 31.34 -7.63 -22.89
C GLN A 60 30.99 -8.37 -24.18
N GLN A 61 29.70 -8.62 -24.44
CA GLN A 61 29.28 -9.43 -25.59
C GLN A 61 29.04 -8.58 -26.83
N LEU A 62 28.48 -7.38 -26.64
CA LEU A 62 28.14 -6.48 -27.75
C LEU A 62 29.18 -5.39 -28.01
N GLY A 63 30.08 -5.12 -27.05
CA GLY A 63 31.09 -4.06 -27.18
C GLY A 63 30.50 -2.65 -27.21
N ILE A 64 29.29 -2.46 -26.70
CA ILE A 64 28.59 -1.17 -26.65
C ILE A 64 28.75 -0.62 -25.23
N PRO A 65 29.02 0.69 -25.04
CA PRO A 65 29.05 1.27 -23.71
C PRO A 65 27.69 1.12 -23.02
N TRP A 66 27.72 0.72 -21.75
CA TRP A 66 26.53 0.70 -20.89
C TRP A 66 26.31 2.09 -20.30
N GLU A 67 25.08 2.59 -20.40
CA GLU A 67 24.63 3.80 -19.72
C GLU A 67 23.56 3.41 -18.72
N GLU A 68 23.80 3.70 -17.45
CA GLU A 68 22.87 3.31 -16.38
C GLU A 68 21.58 4.13 -16.47
N PRO A 69 20.40 3.48 -16.57
CA PRO A 69 19.13 4.19 -16.57
C PRO A 69 18.88 4.93 -15.25
N HIS A 70 18.12 6.03 -15.30
CA HIS A 70 17.76 6.76 -14.09
C HIS A 70 16.64 6.05 -13.29
N PHE A 71 16.98 5.44 -12.16
CA PHE A 71 16.06 4.62 -11.36
C PHE A 71 15.45 5.33 -10.14
N TRP A 72 14.86 6.52 -10.33
CA TRP A 72 14.22 7.28 -9.24
C TRP A 72 13.20 6.47 -8.41
N PHE A 73 12.60 5.44 -8.99
CA PHE A 73 11.61 4.58 -8.35
C PHE A 73 12.21 3.45 -7.49
N LEU A 74 13.52 3.19 -7.58
CA LEU A 74 14.21 2.21 -6.72
C LEU A 74 14.65 2.81 -5.38
N GLU A 75 14.67 4.14 -5.24
CA GLU A 75 15.11 4.86 -4.05
C GLU A 75 14.01 5.09 -2.99
N ASN A 76 12.79 4.62 -3.25
CA ASN A 76 11.69 4.75 -2.29
C ASN A 76 11.75 3.70 -1.17
N VAL A 77 10.90 3.86 -0.15
CA VAL A 77 10.59 2.79 0.83
C VAL A 77 9.08 2.79 1.05
N GLY A 78 8.42 1.74 0.58
CA GLY A 78 6.98 1.61 0.67
C GLY A 78 6.24 2.04 -0.61
N PRO A 79 4.90 1.90 -0.65
CA PRO A 79 4.13 1.94 -1.87
C PRO A 79 4.40 3.15 -2.76
N LEU A 80 4.78 2.85 -4.01
CA LEU A 80 5.01 3.80 -5.09
C LEU A 80 3.81 4.73 -5.23
N GLY A 81 4.01 5.94 -4.72
CA GLY A 81 2.97 6.94 -4.58
C GLY A 81 2.07 6.68 -3.37
N GLY A 82 2.07 7.67 -2.48
CA GLY A 82 0.80 8.25 -2.06
C GLY A 82 0.10 8.83 -3.30
N ARG A 83 -0.26 7.98 -4.27
CA ARG A 83 -1.06 8.36 -5.43
C ARG A 83 -2.28 9.05 -4.84
N ARG A 84 -2.51 10.27 -5.28
CA ARG A 84 -3.64 11.09 -4.88
C ARG A 84 -4.92 10.27 -4.87
N GLU A 85 -5.12 9.40 -5.85
CA GLU A 85 -6.23 8.43 -5.93
C GLU A 85 -6.31 7.42 -4.76
N LYS A 86 -5.18 6.87 -4.29
CA LYS A 86 -5.15 5.93 -3.15
C LYS A 86 -5.32 6.67 -1.82
N LYS A 87 -4.80 7.90 -1.76
CA LYS A 87 -5.01 8.80 -0.62
C LYS A 87 -6.48 9.24 -0.55
N GLU A 88 -7.05 9.71 -1.65
CA GLU A 88 -8.46 10.07 -1.84
C GLU A 88 -9.37 8.87 -1.59
N ALA A 89 -9.06 7.67 -2.09
CA ALA A 89 -9.85 6.47 -1.82
C ALA A 89 -9.81 6.08 -0.33
N MET A 90 -8.66 6.25 0.33
CA MET A 90 -8.55 6.03 1.78
C MET A 90 -9.26 7.13 2.57
N GLU A 91 -9.20 8.38 2.13
CA GLU A 91 -9.81 9.56 2.75
C GLU A 91 -11.34 9.49 2.63
N VAL A 92 -11.87 9.17 1.45
CA VAL A 92 -13.30 8.87 1.20
C VAL A 92 -13.77 7.67 2.02
N ALA A 93 -12.99 6.59 2.09
CA ALA A 93 -13.32 5.44 2.94
C ALA A 93 -13.33 5.82 4.43
N THR A 94 -12.46 6.75 4.84
CA THR A 94 -12.39 7.24 6.23
C THR A 94 -13.57 8.17 6.54
N GLU A 95 -13.92 9.10 5.65
CA GLU A 95 -15.09 9.99 5.77
C GLU A 95 -16.41 9.20 5.85
N LEU A 96 -16.59 8.18 5.00
CA LEU A 96 -17.75 7.28 5.05
C LEU A 96 -17.88 6.53 6.39
N LEU A 97 -16.77 6.33 7.09
CA LEU A 97 -16.73 5.62 8.37
C LEU A 97 -16.77 6.56 9.59
N GLU A 98 -16.38 7.82 9.44
CA GLU A 98 -16.50 8.84 10.48
C GLU A 98 -17.89 9.49 10.50
N GLY A 99 -18.59 9.47 9.36
CA GLY A 99 -20.02 9.78 9.22
C GLY A 99 -20.30 11.14 8.59
N GLY A 100 -21.21 11.13 7.61
CA GLY A 100 -22.17 12.22 7.42
C GLY A 100 -23.39 12.03 8.33
#